data_AF-A0A7J0BFL0-F1
#
_entry.id   AF-A0A7J0BFL0-F1
#
_cell.length_a   1.000
_cell.length_b   1.000
_cell.length_c   1.000
_cell.angle_alpha   90.00
_cell.angle_beta   90.00
_cell.angle_gamma   90.00
#
_symmetry.space_group_name_H-M   'P 1'
#
loop_
_entity.id
_entity.type
_entity.pdbx_description
1 polymer ?
#
loop_
_entity_poly.entity_id
_entity_poly.type
_entity_poly.pdbx_seq_one_letter_code
_entity_poly.pdbx_strand_id
1 'polypeptide(L)'
;MINLDITLLIQLVNFLIVLVGLNALLFRPIREIIKQRQDKMSGLLGDAEQFVGSAEAKLKNYEAALTEARKNATAEREKVKEAALVQEADILAKANQEAQAVISASREKVAADVAKAMETLKGQVGALAGKATAKVLG
;
A
#
# COMPACT_ATOMS: atom_id res chain seq x y z
N MET A 1 41.35 -83.56 35.20
CA MET A 1 39.99 -83.50 35.77
C MET A 1 39.67 -82.04 35.99
N ILE A 2 38.58 -81.54 35.42
CA ILE A 2 38.10 -80.19 35.72
C ILE A 2 37.53 -80.27 37.13
N ASN A 3 38.35 -79.96 38.14
CA ASN A 3 37.85 -79.82 39.48
C ASN A 3 37.03 -78.53 39.50
N LEU A 4 35.73 -78.68 39.71
CA LEU A 4 34.82 -77.57 39.89
C LEU A 4 35.04 -77.01 41.30
N ASP A 5 36.17 -76.33 41.49
CA ASP A 5 36.59 -75.80 42.77
C ASP A 5 35.94 -74.44 43.07
N ILE A 6 35.86 -74.09 44.35
CA ILE A 6 35.39 -72.78 44.86
C ILE A 6 36.10 -71.61 44.16
N THR A 7 37.34 -71.82 43.69
CA THR A 7 38.12 -70.86 42.90
C THR A 7 37.42 -70.41 41.61
N LEU A 8 36.72 -71.32 40.93
CA LEU A 8 35.96 -71.01 39.71
C LEU A 8 34.76 -70.11 40.03
N LEU A 9 34.14 -70.33 41.19
CA LEU A 9 33.05 -69.52 41.71
C LEU A 9 33.54 -68.12 42.11
N ILE A 10 34.71 -68.03 42.76
CA ILE A 10 35.37 -66.76 43.08
C ILE A 10 35.74 -65.99 41.80
N GLN A 11 36.27 -66.67 40.78
CA GLN A 11 36.64 -66.04 39.51
C GLN A 11 35.42 -65.55 38.73
N LEU A 12 34.29 -66.29 38.78
CA LEU A 12 33.02 -65.86 38.20
C LEU A 12 32.50 -64.59 38.90
N VAL A 13 32.56 -64.54 40.23
CA VAL A 13 32.18 -63.35 41.00
C VAL A 13 33.07 -62.17 40.66
N ASN A 14 34.39 -62.36 40.56
CA ASN A 14 35.32 -61.29 40.15
C ASN A 14 34.99 -60.77 38.73
N PHE A 15 34.77 -61.67 37.78
CA PHE A 15 34.36 -61.32 36.42
C PHE A 15 33.05 -60.53 36.41
N LEU A 16 32.05 -60.94 37.19
CA LEU A 16 30.78 -60.21 37.30
C LEU A 16 30.95 -58.82 37.94
N ILE A 17 31.79 -58.68 38.96
CA ILE A 17 32.09 -57.38 39.56
C ILE A 17 32.74 -56.44 38.54
N VAL A 18 33.73 -56.93 37.79
CA VAL A 18 34.38 -56.15 36.73
C VAL A 18 33.40 -55.82 35.61
N LEU A 19 32.55 -56.77 35.19
CA LEU A 19 31.53 -56.55 34.17
C LEU A 19 30.54 -55.46 34.58
N VAL A 20 30.05 -55.50 35.82
CA VAL A 20 29.13 -54.49 36.36
C VAL A 20 29.84 -53.13 36.50
N GLY A 21 31.09 -53.12 36.98
CA GLY A 21 31.91 -51.93 37.06
C GLY A 21 32.15 -51.30 35.69
N LEU A 22 32.47 -52.11 34.69
CA LEU A 22 32.69 -51.68 33.30
C LEU A 22 31.40 -51.15 32.66
N ASN A 23 30.27 -51.81 32.91
CA ASN A 23 28.96 -51.36 32.46
C ASN A 23 28.62 -49.98 33.02
N ALA A 24 28.83 -49.79 34.32
CA ALA A 24 28.57 -48.52 34.99
C ALA A 24 29.55 -47.41 34.58
N LEU A 25 30.83 -47.73 34.42
CA LEU A 25 31.90 -46.74 34.18
C LEU A 25 32.08 -46.37 32.70
N LEU A 26 31.86 -47.29 31.75
CA LEU A 26 32.14 -47.07 30.33
C LEU A 26 30.88 -47.14 29.46
N PHE A 27 30.11 -48.23 29.56
CA PHE A 27 28.99 -48.43 28.64
C PHE A 27 27.86 -47.40 28.83
N ARG A 28 27.53 -47.05 30.08
CA ARG A 28 26.54 -46.00 30.37
C ARG A 28 26.94 -44.62 29.84
N PRO A 29 28.11 -44.04 30.18
CA PRO A 29 28.48 -42.72 29.70
C PRO A 29 28.71 -42.66 28.19
N ILE A 30 29.25 -43.71 27.57
CA ILE A 30 29.43 -43.75 26.11
C ILE A 30 28.07 -43.67 25.40
N ARG A 31 27.09 -44.45 25.86
CA ARG A 31 25.74 -44.43 25.29
C ARG A 31 25.07 -43.07 25.48
N GLU A 32 25.30 -42.43 26.62
CA GLU A 32 24.76 -41.11 26.92
C GLU A 32 25.37 -40.02 26.02
N ILE A 33 26.67 -40.05 25.77
CA ILE A 33 27.34 -39.11 24.84
C ILE A 33 26.83 -39.30 23.40
N ILE A 34 26.66 -40.55 22.96
CA ILE A 34 26.11 -40.84 21.62
C ILE A 34 24.69 -40.28 21.51
N LYS A 35 23.84 -40.51 22.53
CA LYS A 35 22.48 -39.98 22.55
C LYS A 35 22.46 -38.45 22.57
N GLN A 36 23.27 -37.81 23.42
CA GLN A 36 23.40 -36.35 23.48
C GLN A 36 23.83 -35.75 22.13
N ARG A 37 24.77 -36.39 21.42
CA ARG A 37 25.16 -35.96 20.08
C ARG A 37 24.01 -36.08 19.08
N GLN A 38 23.28 -37.19 19.11
CA GLN A 38 22.13 -37.41 18.24
C GLN A 38 21.02 -36.39 18.52
N ASP A 39 20.66 -36.18 19.79
CA ASP A 39 19.62 -35.24 20.21
C ASP A 39 20.01 -33.80 19.84
N LYS A 40 21.28 -33.41 20.06
CA LYS A 40 21.77 -32.08 19.67
C LYS A 40 21.73 -31.88 18.15
N MET A 41 22.11 -32.90 17.37
CA MET A 41 22.09 -32.81 15.90
C MET A 41 20.65 -32.73 15.38
N SER A 42 19.74 -33.54 15.93
CA SER A 42 18.33 -33.52 15.58
C SER A 42 17.67 -32.19 15.95
N GLY A 43 18.03 -31.63 17.12
CA GLY A 43 17.54 -30.31 17.54
C GLY A 43 18.01 -29.20 16.60
N LEU A 44 19.30 -29.18 16.26
CA LEU A 44 19.86 -28.19 15.32
C LEU A 44 19.23 -28.28 13.93
N LEU A 45 18.96 -29.49 13.44
CA LEU A 45 18.27 -29.69 12.16
C LEU A 45 16.82 -29.20 12.23
N GLY A 46 16.10 -29.53 13.29
CA GLY A 46 14.72 -29.06 13.50
C GLY A 46 14.63 -27.54 13.59
N ASP A 47 15.53 -26.91 14.34
CA ASP A 47 15.60 -25.45 14.47
C ASP A 47 15.92 -24.79 13.12
N ALA A 48 16.83 -25.38 12.33
CA ALA A 48 17.17 -24.89 11.00
C ALA A 48 15.97 -25.00 10.03
N GLU A 49 15.28 -26.13 10.00
CA GLU A 49 14.07 -26.33 9.19
C GLU A 49 12.97 -25.34 9.59
N GLN A 50 12.75 -25.14 10.89
CA GLN A 50 11.77 -24.18 11.39
C GLN A 50 12.15 -22.73 11.01
N PHE A 51 13.44 -22.39 11.09
CA PHE A 51 13.92 -21.06 10.70
C PHE A 51 13.72 -20.81 9.20
N VAL A 52 14.07 -21.78 8.35
CA VAL A 52 13.86 -21.70 6.91
C VAL A 52 12.37 -21.57 6.59
N GLY A 53 11.52 -22.43 7.15
CA GLY A 53 10.07 -22.37 6.92
C GLY A 53 9.45 -21.05 7.40
N SER A 54 9.92 -20.52 8.53
CA SER A 54 9.49 -19.20 9.03
C SER A 54 9.95 -18.06 8.14
N ALA A 55 11.17 -18.12 7.63
CA ALA A 55 11.72 -17.12 6.71
C ALA A 55 10.95 -17.11 5.37
N GLU A 56 10.68 -18.29 4.80
CA GLU A 56 9.88 -18.43 3.58
C GLU A 56 8.45 -17.92 3.78
N ALA A 57 7.81 -18.25 4.90
CA ALA A 57 6.48 -17.74 5.23
C ALA A 57 6.48 -16.20 5.36
N LYS A 58 7.49 -15.62 6.00
CA LYS A 58 7.64 -14.17 6.10
C LYS A 58 7.88 -13.51 4.74
N LEU A 59 8.72 -14.10 3.89
CA LEU A 59 8.95 -13.61 2.53
C LEU A 59 7.67 -13.63 1.71
N LYS A 60 6.94 -14.74 1.72
CA LYS A 60 5.66 -14.87 1.03
C LYS A 60 4.63 -13.84 1.50
N ASN A 61 4.52 -13.63 2.82
CA ASN A 61 3.62 -12.61 3.37
C ASN A 61 4.06 -11.20 2.99
N TYR A 62 5.36 -10.92 2.97
CA TYR A 62 5.91 -9.64 2.56
C TYR A 62 5.65 -9.36 1.07
N GLU A 63 5.87 -10.33 0.20
CA GLU A 63 5.58 -10.21 -1.24
C GLU A 63 4.09 -10.01 -1.50
N ALA A 64 3.22 -10.72 -0.77
CA ALA A 64 1.77 -10.53 -0.83
C ALA A 64 1.37 -9.11 -0.41
N ALA A 65 1.87 -8.63 0.73
CA ALA A 65 1.61 -7.29 1.23
C ALA A 65 2.13 -6.20 0.26
N LEU A 66 3.30 -6.40 -0.34
CA LEU A 66 3.85 -5.48 -1.33
C LEU A 66 2.99 -5.44 -2.61
N THR A 67 2.50 -6.60 -3.06
CA THR A 67 1.63 -6.70 -4.23
C THR A 67 0.29 -6.03 -3.97
N GLU A 68 -0.29 -6.25 -2.80
CA GLU A 68 -1.54 -5.60 -2.37
C GLU A 68 -1.36 -4.08 -2.24
N ALA A 69 -0.27 -3.62 -1.62
CA ALA A 69 0.04 -2.20 -1.51
C ALA A 69 0.19 -1.52 -2.88
N ARG A 70 0.85 -2.18 -3.83
CA ARG A 70 0.96 -1.69 -5.22
C ARG A 70 -0.40 -1.62 -5.90
N LYS A 71 -1.23 -2.66 -5.74
CA LYS A 71 -2.59 -2.67 -6.30
C LYS A 71 -3.44 -1.54 -5.74
N ASN A 72 -3.40 -1.34 -4.43
CA ASN A 72 -4.13 -0.27 -3.75
C ASN A 72 -3.63 1.12 -4.18
N ALA A 73 -2.31 1.31 -4.31
CA ALA A 73 -1.74 2.56 -4.78
C ALA A 73 -2.16 2.89 -6.22
N THR A 74 -2.17 1.90 -7.11
CA THR A 74 -2.64 2.09 -8.50
C THR A 74 -4.13 2.42 -8.53
N ALA A 75 -4.95 1.71 -7.77
CA ALA A 75 -6.39 1.95 -7.69
C ALA A 75 -6.71 3.36 -7.13
N GLU A 76 -5.99 3.79 -6.09
CA GLU A 76 -6.17 5.13 -5.53
C GLU A 76 -5.71 6.21 -6.52
N ARG A 77 -4.61 5.98 -7.24
CA ARG A 77 -4.13 6.90 -8.28
C ARG A 77 -5.15 7.04 -9.41
N GLU A 78 -5.75 5.94 -9.85
CA GLU A 78 -6.81 5.94 -10.87
C GLU A 78 -8.04 6.70 -10.38
N LYS A 79 -8.49 6.44 -9.14
CA LYS A 79 -9.61 7.14 -8.52
C LYS A 79 -9.38 8.65 -8.41
N VAL A 80 -8.19 9.07 -7.97
CA VAL A 80 -7.81 10.49 -7.90
C VAL A 80 -7.79 11.11 -9.30
N LYS A 81 -7.29 10.39 -10.30
CA LYS A 81 -7.28 10.86 -11.69
C LYS A 81 -8.69 11.03 -12.24
N GLU A 82 -9.58 10.07 -12.01
CA GLU A 82 -10.99 10.17 -12.42
C GLU A 82 -11.69 11.34 -11.72
N ALA A 83 -11.50 11.49 -10.41
CA ALA A 83 -12.05 12.62 -9.67
C ALA A 83 -11.53 13.97 -10.19
N ALA A 84 -10.25 14.05 -10.53
CA ALA A 84 -9.66 15.25 -11.13
C ALA A 84 -10.26 15.57 -12.50
N LEU A 85 -10.47 14.57 -13.36
CA LEU A 85 -11.12 14.77 -14.67
C LEU A 85 -12.56 15.25 -14.53
N VAL A 86 -13.31 14.73 -13.56
CA VAL A 86 -14.68 15.20 -13.26
C VAL A 86 -14.65 16.64 -12.78
N GLN A 87 -13.75 16.99 -11.86
CA GLN A 87 -13.59 18.37 -11.39
C GLN A 87 -13.18 19.33 -12.51
N GLU A 88 -12.26 18.91 -13.38
CA GLU A 88 -11.83 19.70 -14.54
C GLU A 88 -13.02 19.97 -15.48
N ALA A 89 -13.83 18.94 -15.78
CA ALA A 89 -15.03 19.09 -16.59
C ALA A 89 -16.06 20.04 -15.94
N ASP A 90 -16.27 19.94 -14.63
CA ASP A 90 -17.17 20.83 -13.87
C ASP A 90 -16.68 22.29 -13.89
N ILE A 91 -15.38 22.51 -13.71
CA ILE A 91 -14.78 23.86 -13.75
C ILE A 91 -14.93 24.45 -15.15
N LEU A 92 -14.63 23.69 -16.20
CA LEU A 92 -14.79 24.12 -17.59
C LEU A 92 -16.26 24.42 -17.92
N ALA A 93 -17.19 23.58 -17.46
CA ALA A 93 -18.62 23.81 -17.65
C ALA A 93 -19.08 25.11 -16.98
N LYS A 94 -18.67 25.36 -15.73
CA LYS A 94 -18.97 26.61 -15.03
C LYS A 94 -18.36 27.83 -15.71
N ALA A 95 -17.09 27.75 -16.11
CA ALA A 95 -16.41 28.84 -16.82
C ALA A 95 -17.12 29.18 -18.14
N ASN A 96 -17.54 28.16 -18.90
CA ASN A 96 -18.32 28.37 -20.13
C ASN A 96 -19.69 29.00 -19.85
N GLN A 97 -20.36 28.58 -18.79
CA GLN A 97 -21.67 29.13 -18.40
C GLN A 97 -21.55 30.60 -17.96
N GLU A 98 -20.52 30.94 -17.18
CA GLU A 98 -20.21 32.31 -16.79
C GLU A 98 -19.84 33.17 -18.00
N ALA A 99 -18.99 32.68 -18.90
CA ALA A 99 -18.65 33.39 -20.13
C ALA A 99 -19.89 33.66 -20.98
N GLN A 100 -20.79 32.69 -21.12
CA GLN A 100 -22.04 32.86 -21.85
C GLN A 100 -22.95 33.90 -21.17
N ALA A 101 -23.04 33.90 -19.84
CA ALA A 101 -23.79 34.89 -19.08
C ALA A 101 -23.24 36.31 -19.26
N VAL A 102 -21.90 36.47 -19.23
CA VAL A 102 -21.23 37.76 -19.47
C VAL A 102 -21.50 38.27 -20.88
N ILE A 103 -21.43 37.40 -21.89
CA ILE A 103 -21.73 37.77 -23.29
C ILE A 103 -23.19 38.22 -23.42
N SER A 104 -24.14 37.47 -22.86
CA SER A 104 -25.57 37.82 -22.88
C SER A 104 -25.83 39.17 -22.20
N ALA A 105 -25.30 39.38 -20.99
CA ALA A 105 -25.44 40.64 -20.26
C ALA A 105 -24.80 41.83 -21.02
N SER A 106 -23.67 41.60 -21.70
CA SER A 106 -23.01 42.63 -22.51
C SER A 106 -23.84 43.00 -23.73
N ARG A 107 -24.46 42.01 -24.39
CA ARG A 107 -25.39 42.25 -25.52
C ARG A 107 -26.62 43.05 -25.09
N GLU A 108 -27.20 42.73 -23.94
CA GLU A 108 -28.32 43.49 -23.37
C GLU A 108 -27.94 44.94 -23.06
N LYS A 109 -26.77 45.16 -22.45
CA LYS A 109 -26.24 46.53 -22.21
C LYS A 109 -26.05 47.31 -23.50
N VAL A 110 -25.43 46.71 -24.51
CA VAL A 110 -25.23 47.35 -25.82
C VAL A 110 -26.57 47.69 -26.47
N ALA A 111 -27.57 46.81 -26.41
CA ALA A 111 -28.91 47.09 -26.93
C ALA A 111 -29.58 48.26 -26.19
N ALA A 112 -29.45 48.32 -24.87
CA ALA A 112 -29.96 49.42 -24.05
C ALA A 112 -29.25 50.75 -24.37
N ASP A 113 -27.92 50.74 -24.52
CA ASP A 113 -27.13 51.92 -24.88
C ASP A 113 -27.50 52.45 -26.27
N VAL A 114 -27.70 51.56 -27.26
CA VAL A 114 -28.17 51.93 -28.60
C VAL A 114 -29.56 52.57 -28.54
N ALA A 115 -30.49 52.00 -27.78
CA ALA A 115 -31.83 52.57 -27.60
C ALA A 115 -31.77 53.97 -26.98
N LYS A 116 -30.95 54.16 -25.94
CA LYS A 116 -30.76 55.44 -25.25
C LYS A 116 -30.08 56.48 -26.13
N ALA A 117 -29.09 56.07 -26.93
CA ALA A 117 -28.43 56.94 -27.91
C ALA A 117 -29.41 57.39 -29.00
N MET A 118 -30.25 56.49 -29.51
CA MET A 118 -31.29 56.80 -30.51
C MET A 118 -32.33 57.79 -29.97
N GLU A 119 -32.75 57.63 -28.71
CA GLU A 119 -33.67 58.57 -28.05
C GLU A 119 -33.04 59.97 -27.90
N THR A 120 -31.77 60.01 -27.47
CA THR A 120 -31.00 61.27 -27.35
C THR A 120 -30.85 61.96 -28.72
N LEU A 121 -30.55 61.19 -29.78
CA LEU A 121 -30.42 61.71 -31.14
C LEU A 121 -31.75 62.30 -31.64
N LYS A 122 -32.88 61.62 -31.41
CA LYS A 122 -34.21 62.16 -31.77
C LYS A 122 -34.49 63.50 -31.08
N GLY A 123 -34.15 63.62 -29.79
CA GLY A 123 -34.28 64.88 -29.06
C GLY A 123 -33.40 66.00 -29.64
N GLN A 124 -32.15 65.67 -30.00
CA GLN A 124 -31.23 66.62 -30.63
C GLN A 124 -31.65 67.03 -32.05
N VAL A 125 -32.18 66.10 -32.85
CA VAL A 125 -32.72 66.39 -34.20
C VAL A 125 -33.92 67.33 -34.10
N GLY A 126 -34.82 67.15 -33.13
CA GLY A 126 -35.91 68.09 -32.87
C GLY A 126 -35.42 69.49 -32.49
N ALA A 127 -34.40 69.57 -31.65
CA ALA A 127 -33.78 70.85 -31.27
C ALA A 127 -33.03 71.53 -32.45
N LEU A 128 -32.36 70.75 -33.30
CA LEU A 128 -31.70 71.24 -34.51
C LEU A 128 -32.72 71.71 -35.56
N ALA A 129 -33.81 70.97 -35.75
CA ALA A 129 -34.89 71.36 -36.64
C ALA A 129 -35.52 72.69 -36.19
N GLY A 130 -35.82 72.85 -34.90
CA GLY A 130 -36.31 74.13 -34.35
C GLY A 130 -35.34 75.30 -34.55
N LYS A 131 -34.04 75.07 -34.36
CA LYS A 131 -33.00 76.09 -34.65
C LYS A 131 -32.88 76.42 -36.14
N ALA A 132 -33.04 75.43 -37.02
CA ALA A 132 -33.02 75.64 -38.46
C ALA A 132 -34.24 76.44 -38.92
N THR A 133 -35.45 76.11 -38.44
CA THR A 133 -36.68 76.84 -38.77
C THR A 133 -36.63 78.28 -38.25
N ALA A 134 -36.10 78.50 -37.05
CA ALA A 134 -35.93 79.86 -36.49
C ALA A 134 -34.92 80.72 -37.27
N LYS A 135 -33.95 80.12 -37.97
CA LYS A 135 -32.96 80.82 -38.80
C LYS A 135 -33.42 81.07 -40.24
N VAL A 136 -34.52 80.44 -40.68
CA VAL A 136 -35.10 80.60 -42.02
C VAL A 136 -36.32 81.54 -41.99
N LEU A 137 -37.01 81.65 -40.85
CA LEU A 137 -38.16 82.54 -40.64
C LEU A 137 -37.83 83.87 -39.94
N GLY A 138 -36.54 84.14 -39.68
CA GLY A 138 -36.02 85.45 -39.27
C GLY A 138 -34.92 85.88 -40.23
#